data_AF-A0A0U1KLR9-F1
#
_entry.id   AF-A0A0U1KLR9-F1
#
_cell.length_a   1.000
_cell.length_b   1.000
_cell.length_c   1.000
_cell.angle_alpha   90.00
_cell.angle_beta   90.00
_cell.angle_gamma   90.00
#
_symmetry.space_group_name_H-M   'P 1'
#
loop_
_entity.id
_entity.type
_entity.pdbx_description
1 polymer ?
#
loop_
_entity_poly.entity_id
_entity_poly.type
_entity_poly.pdbx_seq_one_letter_code
_entity_poly.pdbx_strand_id
1 'polypeptide(L)' 'MEQAIMNKIADFSRFTFVLLILSAYLYAGMLIQIYSKQTTEHIFFILILLVLCLVGASVFIILINRLNKQVNN' A
#
# COMPACT_ATOMS: atom_id res chain seq x y z
N MET A 1 -28.01 -0.40 5.68
CA MET A 1 -27.07 -0.56 4.55
C MET A 1 -25.83 0.32 4.71
N GLU A 2 -25.95 1.54 5.23
CA GLU A 2 -24.81 2.46 5.44
C GLU A 2 -23.71 1.94 6.40
N GLN A 3 -24.06 1.26 7.50
CA GLN A 3 -23.07 0.72 8.44
C GLN A 3 -22.11 -0.31 7.81
N ALA A 4 -22.58 -1.10 6.85
CA ALA A 4 -21.75 -2.07 6.15
C ALA A 4 -20.71 -1.38 5.25
N ILE A 5 -21.05 -0.20 4.71
CA ILE A 5 -20.15 0.58 3.86
C ILE A 5 -19.09 1.28 4.71
N MET A 6 -19.46 1.83 5.87
CA MET A 6 -18.50 2.39 6.83
C MET A 6 -17.50 1.33 7.33
N ASN A 7 -17.96 0.11 7.65
CA ASN A 7 -17.05 -0.98 8.03
C ASN A 7 -16.10 -1.36 6.88
N LYS A 8 -16.60 -1.44 5.64
CA LYS A 8 -15.74 -1.67 4.46
C LYS A 8 -14.69 -0.59 4.28
N ILE A 9 -15.04 0.68 4.49
CA ILE A 9 -14.10 1.81 4.39
C ILE A 9 -13.03 1.71 5.49
N ALA A 10 -13.41 1.37 6.72
CA ALA A 10 -12.49 1.17 7.82
C ALA A 10 -11.52 0.00 7.56
N ASP A 11 -12.01 -1.11 6.99
CA ASP A 11 -11.17 -2.25 6.61
C ASP A 11 -10.19 -1.88 5.49
N PHE A 12 -10.64 -1.18 4.44
CA PHE A 12 -9.74 -0.73 3.38
C PHE A 12 -8.70 0.26 3.89
N SER A 13 -9.07 1.17 4.81
CA SER A 13 -8.14 2.10 5.44
C SER A 13 -7.06 1.36 6.26
N ARG A 14 -7.45 0.36 7.05
CA ARG A 14 -6.49 -0.51 7.77
C ARG A 14 -5.58 -1.25 6.81
N PHE A 15 -6.13 -1.78 5.72
CA PHE A 15 -5.34 -2.50 4.72
C PHE A 15 -4.30 -1.59 4.06
N THR A 16 -4.69 -0.36 3.70
CA THR A 16 -3.77 0.66 3.18
C THR A 16 -2.64 0.97 4.16
N PHE A 17 -2.93 1.08 5.47
CA PHE A 17 -1.91 1.29 6.49
C PHE A 17 -0.91 0.13 6.57
N VAL A 18 -1.39 -1.11 6.50
CA VAL A 18 -0.52 -2.30 6.48
C VAL A 18 0.36 -2.30 5.22
N LEU A 19 -0.19 -1.98 4.05
CA LEU A 19 0.59 -1.87 2.80
C LEU A 19 1.64 -0.76 2.89
N LEU A 20 1.31 0.36 3.54
CA LEU A 20 2.24 1.48 3.72
C LEU A 20 3.41 1.08 4.64
N ILE A 21 3.13 0.40 5.76
CA ILE A 21 4.15 -0.11 6.69
C ILE A 21 5.01 -1.17 5.99
N LEU A 22 4.39 -2.08 5.23
CA LEU A 22 5.11 -3.10 4.46
C LEU A 22 6.02 -2.46 3.40
N SER A 23 5.54 -1.44 2.70
CA SER A 23 6.32 -0.66 1.75
C SER A 23 7.52 0.02 2.42
N ALA A 24 7.32 0.65 3.58
CA ALA A 24 8.40 1.24 4.37
C ALA A 24 9.42 0.20 4.84
N TYR A 25 8.97 -1.00 5.23
CA TYR A 25 9.84 -2.10 5.62
C TYR A 25 10.66 -2.65 4.43
N LEU A 26 10.02 -2.79 3.26
CA LEU A 26 10.71 -3.16 2.02
C LEU A 26 11.75 -2.11 1.62
N TYR A 27 11.44 -0.82 1.77
CA TYR A 27 12.38 0.27 1.53
C TYR A 27 13.58 0.23 2.48
N ALA A 28 13.33 0.05 3.79
CA ALA A 28 14.39 -0.09 4.79
C ALA A 28 15.27 -1.33 4.54
N GLY A 29 14.67 -2.47 4.20
CA GLY A 29 15.38 -3.69 3.82
C GLY A 29 16.24 -3.51 2.56
N MET A 30 15.75 -2.73 1.58
CA MET A 30 16.52 -2.35 0.40
C MET A 30 17.71 -1.48 0.75
N LEU A 31 17.54 -0.45 1.60
CA LEU A 31 18.63 0.39 2.10
C LEU A 31 19.71 -0.44 2.78
N ILE A 32 19.32 -1.39 3.64
CA ILE A 32 20.26 -2.29 4.32
C ILE A 32 21.02 -3.17 3.31
N GLN A 33 20.35 -3.73 2.29
CA GLN A 33 21.02 -4.52 1.25
C GLN A 33 22.00 -3.70 0.41
N ILE A 34 21.62 -2.47 0.02
CA ILE A 34 22.48 -1.55 -0.73
C ILE A 34 23.78 -1.31 0.03
N TYR A 35 23.70 -1.03 1.33
CA TYR A 35 24.87 -0.77 2.17
C TYR A 35 25.66 -2.04 2.50
N SER A 36 25.01 -3.20 2.67
CA SER A 36 25.69 -4.42 3.15
C SER A 36 26.30 -5.30 2.07
N LYS A 37 25.77 -5.30 0.83
CA LYS A 37 26.10 -6.34 -0.16
C LYS A 37 26.45 -5.83 -1.56
N GLN A 38 26.28 -4.54 -1.87
CA GLN A 38 26.53 -3.94 -3.21
C GLN A 38 26.02 -4.77 -4.41
N THR A 39 25.07 -5.68 -4.21
CA THR A 39 24.56 -6.58 -5.25
C THR A 39 23.31 -5.93 -5.83
N THR A 40 23.45 -5.37 -7.01
CA THR A 40 22.42 -4.58 -7.70
C THR A 40 21.27 -5.42 -8.24
N GLU A 41 21.43 -6.74 -8.36
CA GLU A 41 20.49 -7.60 -9.07
C GLU A 41 19.13 -7.75 -8.36
N HIS A 42 19.09 -7.70 -7.03
CA HIS A 42 17.84 -7.86 -6.27
C HIS A 42 17.12 -6.53 -5.98
N ILE A 43 17.82 -5.39 -6.13
CA ILE A 43 17.26 -4.07 -5.85
C ILE A 43 16.07 -3.79 -6.78
N PHE A 44 16.20 -4.14 -8.06
CA PHE A 44 15.16 -3.90 -9.07
C PHE A 44 13.86 -4.64 -8.74
N PHE A 45 13.97 -5.87 -8.22
CA PHE A 45 12.82 -6.68 -7.79
C PHE A 45 12.11 -6.07 -6.58
N ILE A 46 12.88 -5.58 -5.59
CA ILE A 46 12.32 -4.94 -4.40
C ILE A 46 11.65 -3.60 -4.77
N LEU A 47 12.23 -2.85 -5.72
CA LEU A 47 11.70 -1.58 -6.21
C LEU A 47 10.37 -1.79 -6.95
N ILE A 48 10.29 -2.81 -7.82
CA ILE A 48 9.05 -3.22 -8.49
C ILE A 48 7.99 -3.63 -7.46
N LEU A 49 8.37 -4.41 -6.45
CA LEU A 49 7.45 -4.86 -5.40
C LEU A 49 6.90 -3.67 -4.58
N LEU A 50 7.75 -2.70 -4.28
CA LEU A 50 7.39 -1.47 -3.59
C LEU A 50 6.43 -0.61 -4.42
N VAL A 51 6.70 -0.44 -5.72
CA VAL A 51 5.81 0.25 -6.65
C VAL A 51 4.46 -0.46 -6.76
N LEU A 52 4.45 -1.80 -6.84
CA LEU A 52 3.21 -2.59 -6.85
C LEU A 52 2.38 -2.39 -5.58
N CYS A 53 3.04 -2.32 -4.42
CA CYS A 53 2.39 -2.07 -3.13
C CYS A 53 1.78 -0.66 -3.08
N LEU A 54 2.51 0.34 -3.57
CA LEU A 54 2.04 1.73 -3.68
C LEU A 54 0.86 1.89 -4.64
N VAL A 55 0.92 1.23 -5.80
CA VAL A 55 -0.18 1.24 -6.79
C VAL A 55 -1.41 0.56 -6.19
N GLY A 56 -1.25 -0.58 -5.51
CA GLY A 56 -2.33 -1.26 -4.81
C GLY A 56 -2.99 -0.37 -3.75
N ALA A 57 -2.19 0.28 -2.90
CA ALA A 57 -2.67 1.22 -1.90
C ALA A 57 -3.44 2.41 -2.53
N SER A 58 -2.94 2.94 -3.65
CA SER A 58 -3.59 4.03 -4.39
C SER A 58 -4.93 3.62 -4.98
N VAL A 59 -5.02 2.41 -5.55
CA VAL A 59 -6.28 1.86 -6.09
C VAL A 59 -7.30 1.69 -4.97
N PHE A 60 -6.90 1.18 -3.81
CA PHE A 60 -7.79 1.05 -2.65
C PHE A 60 -8.27 2.42 -2.15
N ILE A 61 -7.41 3.43 -2.08
CA ILE A 61 -7.80 4.80 -1.71
C ILE A 61 -8.82 5.38 -2.70
N ILE A 62 -8.61 5.20 -4.00
CA ILE A 62 -9.55 5.67 -5.03
C ILE A 62 -10.90 4.96 -4.90
N LEU A 63 -10.89 3.65 -4.62
CA LEU A 63 -12.10 2.86 -4.42
C LEU A 63 -12.88 3.30 -3.17
N ILE A 64 -12.19 3.55 -2.06
CA ILE A 64 -12.77 4.12 -0.83
C ILE A 64 -13.41 5.47 -1.13
N ASN A 65 -12.72 6.37 -1.84
CA ASN A 65 -13.26 7.69 -2.17
C ASN A 65 -14.50 7.61 -3.07
N ARG A 66 -14.54 6.66 -4.02
CA ARG A 66 -15.74 6.43 -4.83
C ARG A 66 -16.91 5.90 -4.00
N LEU A 67 -16.65 4.98 -3.08
CA LEU A 67 -17.69 4.44 -2.18
C LEU A 67 -18.22 5.50 -1.22
N ASN A 68 -17.34 6.34 -0.65
CA ASN A 68 -17.74 7.47 0.19
C ASN A 68 -18.62 8.47 -0.59
N LYS A 69 -18.29 8.71 -1.86
CA LYS A 69 -19.07 9.62 -2.72
C LYS A 69 -20.46 9.07 -3.08
N GLN A 70 -20.63 7.74 -3.14
CA GLN A 70 -21.95 7.10 -3.35
C GLN A 70 -22.81 7.03 -2.09
N VAL A 71 -22.22 7.12 -0.90
CA VAL A 71 -23.00 7.17 0.35
C VAL A 71 -23.50 8.57 0.64
N ASN A 72 -22.73 9.60 0.27
CA ASN A 72 -23.06 11.00 0.54
C ASN A 72 -23.93 11.67 -0.54
N ASN A 73 -24.42 10.93 -1.54
CA ASN A 73 -25.18 11.46 -2.69
C ASN A 73 -26.27 10.48 -3.10
#